data_AF-I7K148-F1
#
_entry.id   AF-I7K148-F1
#
_cell.length_a   1.000
_cell.length_b   1.000
_cell.length_c   1.000
_cell.angle_alpha   90.00
_cell.angle_beta   90.00
_cell.angle_gamma   90.00
#
_symmetry.space_group_name_H-M   'P 1'
#
loop_
_entity.id
_entity.type
_entity.pdbx_description
1 polymer ?
#
loop_
_entity_poly.entity_id
_entity_poly.type
_entity_poly.pdbx_seq_one_letter_code
_entity_poly.pdbx_strand_id
1 'polypeptide(L)' 'MKTSKGFLLLEAILAILIASIAVTTFSTIIKATHENNFQMERKTDQALARHIMKTNNLKKITIHDHEYQDEKNKY' A
#
# COMPACT_ATOMS: atom_id res chain seq x y z
N MET A 1 -11.56 26.81 -43.82
CA MET A 1 -11.98 25.62 -43.05
C MET A 1 -10.89 24.52 -42.91
N LYS A 2 -9.58 24.86 -42.95
CA LYS A 2 -8.46 23.89 -42.79
C LYS A 2 -7.83 23.92 -41.38
N THR A 3 -7.91 25.05 -40.68
CA THR A 3 -7.32 25.28 -39.34
C THR A 3 -8.01 24.50 -38.22
N SER A 4 -9.33 24.30 -38.27
CA SER A 4 -10.08 23.62 -37.21
C SER A 4 -9.72 22.15 -37.03
N LYS A 5 -9.30 21.45 -38.09
CA LYS A 5 -8.96 20.02 -38.02
C LYS A 5 -7.64 19.75 -37.28
N GLY A 6 -6.66 20.64 -37.44
CA GLY A 6 -5.37 20.52 -36.73
C GLY A 6 -5.48 20.83 -35.25
N PHE A 7 -6.34 21.79 -34.88
CA PHE A 7 -6.61 22.13 -33.48
C PHE A 7 -7.27 20.97 -32.73
N LEU A 8 -8.29 20.34 -33.33
CA LEU A 8 -8.95 19.15 -32.77
C LEU A 8 -8.00 17.96 -32.59
N LEU A 9 -7.07 17.75 -33.53
CA LEU A 9 -6.06 16.69 -33.41
C LEU A 9 -5.14 16.93 -32.20
N LEU A 10 -4.71 18.17 -32.00
CA LEU A 10 -3.81 18.54 -30.90
C LEU A 10 -4.51 18.41 -29.55
N GLU A 11 -5.76 18.84 -29.43
CA GLU A 11 -6.58 18.63 -28.23
C GLU A 11 -6.76 17.14 -27.92
N ALA A 12 -7.03 16.31 -28.93
CA ALA A 12 -7.16 14.87 -28.74
C ALA A 12 -5.86 14.22 -28.26
N ILE A 13 -4.71 14.63 -28.80
CA ILE A 13 -3.39 14.14 -28.36
C ILE A 13 -3.13 14.54 -26.90
N LEU A 14 -3.43 15.79 -26.53
CA LEU A 14 -3.30 16.27 -25.15
C LEU A 14 -4.22 15.51 -24.20
N ALA A 15 -5.47 15.28 -24.60
CA ALA A 15 -6.43 14.52 -23.80
C ALA A 15 -5.95 13.08 -23.56
N ILE A 16 -5.43 12.41 -24.59
CA ILE A 16 -4.89 11.05 -24.48
C ILE A 16 -3.65 11.03 -23.57
N LEU A 17 -2.76 12.01 -23.67
CA LEU A 17 -1.59 12.13 -22.80
C LEU A 17 -2.00 12.28 -21.33
N ILE A 18 -2.93 13.20 -21.05
CA ILE A 18 -3.45 13.43 -19.69
C ILE A 18 -4.11 12.16 -19.16
N ALA A 19 -4.95 11.51 -19.95
CA ALA A 19 -5.61 10.26 -19.57
C ALA A 19 -4.60 9.14 -19.27
N SER A 20 -3.55 9.02 -20.09
CA SER A 20 -2.50 8.00 -19.91
C SER A 20 -1.70 8.23 -18.62
N ILE A 21 -1.38 9.49 -18.31
CA ILE A 21 -0.72 9.87 -17.06
C ILE A 21 -1.63 9.53 -15.89
N ALA A 22 -2.90 9.94 -15.94
CA ALA A 22 -3.87 9.70 -14.87
C ALA A 22 -4.02 8.20 -14.56
N VAL A 23 -4.16 7.35 -15.57
CA VAL A 23 -4.27 5.88 -15.41
C VAL A 23 -2.99 5.31 -14.81
N THR A 24 -1.81 5.77 -15.26
CA THR A 24 -0.53 5.29 -14.75
C THR A 24 -0.32 5.67 -13.29
N THR A 25 -0.62 6.92 -12.93
CA THR A 25 -0.55 7.41 -11.56
C THR A 25 -1.53 6.66 -10.67
N PHE A 26 -2.77 6.44 -11.11
CA PHE A 26 -3.77 5.70 -10.37
C PHE A 26 -3.35 4.26 -10.09
N SER A 27 -2.84 3.56 -11.12
CA SER A 27 -2.31 2.20 -10.97
C SER A 27 -1.15 2.13 -9.98
N THR A 28 -0.26 3.12 -10.01
CA THR A 28 0.89 3.21 -9.10
C THR A 28 0.43 3.44 -7.66
N ILE A 29 -0.55 4.34 -7.45
CA ILE A 29 -1.11 4.61 -6.13
C ILE A 29 -1.75 3.33 -5.56
N ILE A 30 -2.57 2.62 -6.33
CA ILE A 30 -3.19 1.37 -5.86
C ILE A 30 -2.15 0.37 -5.38
N LYS A 31 -1.08 0.16 -6.17
CA LYS A 31 0.00 -0.75 -5.80
C LYS A 31 0.71 -0.31 -4.53
N ALA A 32 1.05 0.98 -4.42
CA ALA A 32 1.70 1.53 -3.25
C ALA A 32 0.81 1.45 -2.00
N THR A 33 -0.50 1.69 -2.14
CA THR A 33 -1.47 1.57 -1.05
C THR A 33 -1.58 0.14 -0.56
N HIS A 34 -1.64 -0.85 -1.46
CA HIS A 34 -1.71 -2.25 -1.07
C HIS A 34 -0.45 -2.68 -0.29
N GLU A 35 0.73 -2.36 -0.80
CA GLU A 35 1.99 -2.65 -0.09
C GLU A 35 2.05 -1.94 1.27
N ASN A 36 1.66 -0.66 1.33
CA ASN A 36 1.66 0.10 2.57
C ASN A 36 0.69 -0.48 3.61
N ASN A 37 -0.51 -0.91 3.20
CA ASN A 37 -1.47 -1.53 4.09
C ASN A 37 -0.91 -2.82 4.69
N PHE A 38 -0.30 -3.68 3.88
CA PHE A 38 0.34 -4.91 4.35
C PHE A 38 1.46 -4.64 5.37
N GLN A 39 2.32 -3.66 5.10
CA GLN A 39 3.38 -3.28 6.04
C GLN A 39 2.82 -2.69 7.33
N MET A 40 1.74 -1.92 7.25
CA MET A 40 1.09 -1.30 8.42
C MET A 40 0.37 -2.32 9.28
N GLU A 41 -0.30 -3.29 8.66
CA GLU A 41 -0.92 -4.45 9.32
C GLU A 41 0.14 -5.22 10.12
N ARG A 42 1.23 -5.64 9.48
CA ARG A 42 2.31 -6.37 10.16
C ARG A 42 2.92 -5.62 11.35
N LYS A 43 3.11 -4.30 11.21
CA LYS A 43 3.62 -3.45 12.30
C LYS A 43 2.62 -3.35 13.46
N THR A 44 1.35 -3.19 13.13
CA THR A 44 0.26 -3.12 14.11
C THR A 44 0.15 -4.44 14.86
N ASP A 45 0.16 -5.57 14.15
CA ASP A 45 0.10 -6.91 14.74
C ASP A 45 1.29 -7.18 15.66
N GLN A 46 2.50 -6.81 15.23
CA GLN A 46 3.69 -6.97 16.06
C GLN A 46 3.61 -6.12 17.33
N ALA A 47 3.12 -4.88 17.23
CA ALA A 47 2.93 -4.01 18.39
C ALA A 47 1.86 -4.56 19.34
N LEU A 48 0.76 -5.07 18.80
CA LEU A 48 -0.32 -5.70 19.55
C LEU A 48 0.15 -6.97 20.25
N ALA A 49 0.85 -7.86 19.53
CA ALA A 49 1.45 -9.07 20.09
C ALA A 49 2.36 -8.73 21.27
N ARG A 50 3.30 -7.78 21.08
CA ARG A 50 4.20 -7.34 22.15
C ARG A 50 3.45 -6.78 23.36
N HIS A 51 2.38 -6.02 23.13
CA HIS A 51 1.56 -5.49 24.21
C HIS A 51 0.85 -6.61 25.00
N ILE A 52 0.16 -7.52 24.29
CA ILE A 52 -0.56 -8.63 24.93
C ILE A 52 0.40 -9.55 25.69
N MET A 53 1.54 -9.89 25.09
CA MET A 53 2.55 -10.74 25.69
C MET A 53 3.13 -10.13 26.96
N LYS A 54 3.42 -8.82 26.95
CA LYS A 54 3.90 -8.09 28.13
C LYS A 54 2.86 -8.03 29.24
N THR A 55 1.60 -7.78 28.91
CA THR A 55 0.52 -7.63 29.91
C THR A 55 0.14 -8.98 30.54
N ASN A 56 0.18 -10.07 29.76
CA ASN A 56 -0.24 -11.40 30.21
C ASN A 56 0.92 -12.35 30.53
N ASN A 57 2.17 -11.85 30.48
CA ASN A 57 3.41 -12.63 30.68
C ASN A 57 3.49 -13.89 29.80
N LEU A 58 3.05 -13.78 28.55
CA LEU A 58 3.04 -14.87 27.57
C LEU A 58 4.34 -14.90 26.79
N LYS A 59 4.90 -16.10 26.59
CA LYS A 59 6.15 -16.30 25.81
C LYS A 59 5.92 -16.28 24.30
N LYS A 60 4.71 -16.57 23.87
CA LYS A 60 4.30 -16.58 22.46
C LYS A 60 2.81 -16.30 22.31
N ILE A 61 2.42 -15.69 21.20
CA ILE A 61 1.02 -15.48 20.82
C ILE A 61 0.88 -15.62 19.31
N THR A 62 -0.23 -16.19 18.87
CA THR A 62 -0.60 -16.23 17.46
C THR A 62 -1.61 -15.12 17.19
N ILE A 63 -1.30 -14.24 16.24
CA ILE A 63 -2.24 -13.24 15.72
C ILE A 63 -2.42 -13.54 14.23
N HIS A 64 -3.68 -13.66 13.80
CA HIS A 64 -4.04 -14.19 12.49
C HIS A 64 -3.34 -15.54 12.24
N ASP A 65 -2.40 -15.58 11.30
CA ASP A 65 -1.66 -16.79 10.93
C ASP A 65 -0.16 -16.71 11.31
N HIS A 66 0.25 -15.71 12.11
CA HIS A 66 1.64 -15.51 12.50
C HIS A 66 1.87 -15.74 13.99
N GLU A 67 2.87 -16.56 14.34
CA GLU A 67 3.33 -16.72 15.72
C GLU A 67 4.38 -15.63 16.03
N TYR A 68 4.10 -14.82 17.04
CA TYR A 68 5.01 -13.83 17.59
C TYR A 68 5.61 -14.37 18.89
N GLN A 69 6.93 -14.28 19.02
CA GLN A 69 7.67 -14.72 20.20
C GLN A 69 8.38 -13.53 20.85
N ASP A 70 8.54 -13.57 22.17
CA ASP A 70 9.25 -12.51 22.89
C ASP A 70 10.74 -12.57 22.51
N GLU A 71 11.24 -11.50 21.90
CA GLU A 71 12.65 -11.40 21.48
C GLU A 71 13.62 -11.51 22.66
N LYS A 72 13.13 -11.33 23.90
CA LYS A 72 13.91 -11.57 25.13
C LYS A 72 14.19 -13.05 25.44
N ASN A 73 13.56 -13.99 24.73
CA ASN A 73 13.69 -15.43 24.96
C ASN A 73 14.38 -16.17 23.79
N LYS A 74 15.16 -15.45 22.97
CA LYS A 74 15.93 -16.03 21.87
C LYS A 74 17.32 -16.56 22.27
N TYR A 75 17.68 -16.52 23.55
CA TYR A 75 18.93 -17.08 24.09
C TYR A 75 18.68 -17.70 25.47
#